data_AF-A0A9P1HDD5-F1
#
_entry.id   AF-A0A9P1HDD5-F1
#
_cell.length_a   1.000
_cell.length_b   1.000
_cell.length_c   1.000
_cell.angle_alpha   90.00
_cell.angle_beta   90.00
_cell.angle_gamma   90.00
#
_symmetry.space_group_name_H-M   'P 1'
#
loop_
_entity.id
_entity.type
_entity.pdbx_description
1 polymer ?
#
loop_
_entity_poly.entity_id
_entity_poly.type
_entity_poly.pdbx_seq_one_letter_code
_entity_poly.pdbx_strand_id
1 'polypeptide(L)'
;MLYNVFEPMMRFESKVAAVSKSHDVIVFELIKGTFEFHPRGTETLFRGLEYVQLGLDTRREPRWKPGTISERKGSFYIGTSHEQAGDSGSGIFD
;
A
#
# COMPACT_ATOMS: atom_id res chain seq x y z
N MET A 1 7.51 -14.26 -0.29
CA MET A 1 8.11 -13.91 1.00
C MET A 1 7.87 -12.43 1.23
N LEU A 2 7.21 -12.08 2.34
CA LEU A 2 6.92 -10.70 2.73
C LEU A 2 7.85 -10.32 3.89
N TYR A 3 8.30 -9.07 3.91
CA TYR A 3 9.21 -8.54 4.93
C TYR A 3 8.48 -7.50 5.76
N ASN A 4 8.69 -7.53 7.09
CA ASN A 4 8.24 -6.44 7.95
C ASN A 4 9.14 -5.22 7.75
N VAL A 5 8.51 -4.07 7.51
CA VAL A 5 9.19 -2.78 7.27
C VAL A 5 9.93 -2.27 8.52
N PHE A 6 9.37 -2.49 9.71
CA PHE A 6 9.96 -2.09 10.98
C PHE A 6 10.96 -3.12 11.52
N GLU A 7 10.76 -4.39 11.19
CA GLU A 7 11.60 -5.50 11.62
C GLU A 7 12.06 -6.36 10.43
N PRO A 8 13.11 -5.97 9.68
CA PRO A 8 13.53 -6.66 8.46
C PRO A 8 13.92 -8.15 8.65
N MET A 9 14.22 -8.54 9.88
CA MET A 9 14.51 -9.92 10.27
C MET A 9 13.24 -10.78 10.39
N MET A 10 12.08 -10.15 10.59
CA MET A 10 10.79 -10.81 10.60
C MET A 10 10.34 -11.05 9.15
N ARG A 11 10.39 -12.32 8.76
CA ARG A 11 10.02 -12.79 7.42
C ARG A 11 8.76 -13.62 7.52
N PHE A 12 7.80 -13.32 6.65
CA PHE A 12 6.58 -14.09 6.55
C PHE A 12 6.58 -14.90 5.26
N GLU A 13 6.44 -16.21 5.41
CA GLU A 13 6.16 -17.09 4.30
C GLU A 13 4.72 -16.89 3.83
N SER A 14 4.56 -16.71 2.53
CA SER A 14 3.28 -16.43 1.90
C SER A 14 3.14 -17.17 0.58
N LYS A 15 1.89 -17.44 0.19
CA LYS A 15 1.52 -17.96 -1.12
C LYS A 15 0.57 -16.99 -1.81
N VAL A 16 0.53 -17.04 -3.13
CA VAL A 16 -0.48 -16.31 -3.91
C VAL A 16 -1.81 -17.03 -3.77
N ALA A 17 -2.82 -16.34 -3.24
CA ALA A 17 -4.17 -16.87 -3.08
C ALA A 17 -5.08 -16.51 -4.26
N ALA A 18 -4.94 -15.30 -4.80
CA ALA A 18 -5.70 -14.84 -5.96
C ALA A 18 -4.92 -13.78 -6.75
N VAL A 19 -5.22 -13.69 -8.05
CA VAL A 19 -4.69 -12.64 -8.96
C VAL A 19 -5.83 -12.12 -9.82
N SER A 20 -6.00 -10.80 -9.85
CA SER A 20 -6.96 -10.11 -10.70
C SER A 20 -6.23 -9.11 -11.58
N LYS A 21 -5.92 -9.51 -12.81
CA LYS A 21 -5.20 -8.67 -13.78
C LYS A 21 -5.97 -7.41 -14.19
N SER A 22 -7.30 -7.48 -14.29
CA SER A 22 -8.13 -6.33 -14.70
C SER A 22 -8.15 -5.21 -13.66
N HIS A 23 -7.93 -5.55 -12.40
CA HIS A 23 -7.90 -4.59 -11.28
C HIS A 23 -6.48 -4.30 -10.81
N ASP A 24 -5.47 -4.95 -11.39
CA ASP A 24 -4.08 -4.92 -10.95
C ASP A 24 -3.89 -5.29 -9.46
N VAL A 25 -4.56 -6.35 -9.02
CA VAL A 25 -4.55 -6.81 -7.62
C VAL A 25 -3.99 -8.23 -7.51
N ILE A 26 -3.11 -8.44 -6.54
CA ILE A 26 -2.63 -9.76 -6.12
C ILE A 26 -2.93 -9.92 -4.63
N VAL A 27 -3.58 -11.02 -4.26
CA VAL A 27 -3.86 -11.36 -2.86
C VAL A 27 -2.86 -12.42 -2.41
N PHE A 28 -2.14 -12.11 -1.33
CA PHE A 28 -1.25 -13.04 -0.67
C PHE A 28 -1.88 -13.56 0.63
N GLU A 29 -1.70 -14.84 0.90
CA GLU A 29 -2.08 -15.48 2.16
C GLU A 29 -0.81 -15.93 2.89
N LEU A 30 -0.72 -15.64 4.20
CA LEU A 30 0.37 -16.15 5.02
C LEU A 30 0.22 -17.65 5.20
N ILE A 31 1.31 -18.40 5.03
CA ILE A 31 1.31 -19.85 5.29
C ILE A 31 1.19 -20.11 6.80
N LYS A 32 1.78 -19.24 7.61
CA LYS A 32 1.72 -19.29 9.08
C LYS A 32 1.83 -17.87 9.65
N GLY A 33 1.12 -17.64 10.76
CA GLY A 33 1.11 -16.37 11.48
C GLY A 33 -0.06 -15.47 11.08
N THR A 34 -0.13 -14.31 11.74
CA THR A 34 -1.15 -13.29 11.51
C THR A 34 -0.48 -11.93 11.55
N PHE A 35 -0.94 -11.00 10.71
CA PHE A 35 -0.56 -9.60 10.89
C PHE A 35 -1.24 -9.05 12.14
N GLU A 36 -0.51 -8.30 12.96
CA GLU A 36 -1.07 -7.68 14.17
C GLU A 36 -1.96 -6.47 13.84
N PHE A 37 -1.70 -5.84 12.70
CA PHE A 37 -2.41 -4.65 12.24
C PHE A 37 -3.27 -4.98 11.03
N HIS A 38 -4.54 -4.60 11.13
CA HIS A 38 -5.51 -4.68 10.04
C HIS A 38 -6.06 -3.28 9.75
N PRO A 39 -6.32 -2.94 8.47
CA PRO A 39 -7.04 -1.72 8.13
C PRO A 39 -8.38 -1.70 8.86
N ARG A 40 -8.71 -0.57 9.50
CA ARG A 40 -9.96 -0.43 10.28
C ARG A 40 -11.20 -0.27 9.39
N GLY A 41 -10.99 0.10 8.14
CA GLY A 41 -12.04 0.28 7.14
C GLY A 41 -11.49 0.96 5.91
N THR A 42 -12.34 1.09 4.89
CA THR A 42 -12.09 1.95 3.73
C THR A 42 -12.99 3.16 3.83
N GLU A 43 -12.43 4.35 3.97
CA GLU A 43 -13.22 5.57 3.91
C GLU A 43 -13.53 5.95 2.46
N THR A 44 -14.62 6.72 2.27
CA THR A 44 -14.93 7.29 0.96
C THR A 44 -14.01 8.48 0.73
N LEU A 45 -13.02 8.32 -0.15
CA LEU A 45 -12.10 9.40 -0.49
C LEU A 45 -12.80 10.49 -1.30
N PHE A 46 -12.45 11.76 -1.03
CA PHE A 46 -12.93 12.93 -1.75
C PHE A 46 -11.78 13.90 -2.05
N ARG A 47 -11.99 14.77 -3.05
CA ARG A 47 -10.99 15.78 -3.45
C ARG A 47 -10.67 16.72 -2.29
N GLY A 48 -9.38 16.93 -2.04
CA GLY A 48 -8.88 17.75 -0.94
C GLY A 48 -8.60 16.98 0.35
N LEU A 49 -8.97 15.69 0.42
CA LEU A 49 -8.62 14.85 1.56
C LEU A 49 -7.10 14.62 1.59
N GLU A 50 -6.49 14.88 2.74
CA GLU A 50 -5.08 14.57 2.99
C GLU A 50 -4.90 13.07 3.22
N TYR A 51 -3.74 12.56 2.86
CA TYR A 51 -3.37 11.18 3.10
C TYR A 51 -1.87 11.05 3.32
N VAL A 52 -1.45 9.93 3.91
CA VAL A 52 -0.06 9.49 3.95
C VAL A 52 0.07 8.13 3.28
N GLN A 53 1.07 7.99 2.43
CA GLN A 53 1.41 6.73 1.76
C GLN A 53 2.70 6.15 2.33
N LEU A 54 2.73 4.84 2.57
CA LEU A 54 3.96 4.14 2.90
C LEU A 54 4.67 3.69 1.62
N GLY A 55 5.57 4.52 1.09
CA GLY A 55 6.35 4.23 -0.12
C GLY A 55 7.82 3.92 0.18
N LEU A 56 8.64 3.94 -0.86
CA LEU A 56 10.09 3.84 -0.84
C LEU A 56 10.72 5.18 -1.25
N ASP A 57 11.90 5.47 -0.71
CA ASP A 57 12.73 6.58 -1.17
C ASP A 57 13.73 6.15 -2.25
N THR A 58 14.60 7.07 -2.70
CA THR A 58 15.60 6.79 -3.73
C THR A 58 16.66 5.75 -3.33
N ARG A 59 16.79 5.45 -2.03
CA ARG A 59 17.65 4.40 -1.48
C ARG A 59 16.91 3.08 -1.26
N ARG A 60 15.63 3.01 -1.64
CA ARG A 60 14.71 1.89 -1.40
C ARG A 60 14.42 1.66 0.09
N GLU A 61 14.53 2.71 0.90
CA GLU A 61 14.15 2.67 2.30
C GLU A 61 12.67 3.06 2.47
N PRO A 62 11.92 2.40 3.35
CA PRO A 62 10.51 2.72 3.62
C PRO A 62 10.35 4.14 4.16
N ARG A 63 9.41 4.91 3.60
CA ARG A 63 9.16 6.29 4.00
C ARG A 63 7.70 6.69 3.85
N TRP A 64 7.22 7.46 4.81
CA TRP A 64 5.92 8.13 4.75
C TRP A 64 5.96 9.32 3.77
N LYS A 65 5.03 9.33 2.83
CA LYS A 65 4.87 10.36 1.79
C LYS A 65 3.51 11.03 1.95
N PRO A 66 3.46 12.31 2.37
CA PRO A 66 2.20 13.02 2.46
C PRO A 66 1.69 13.38 1.06
N GLY A 67 0.37 13.41 0.92
CA GLY A 67 -0.30 13.84 -0.30
C GLY A 67 -1.72 14.30 -0.05
N THR A 68 -2.35 14.77 -1.10
CA THR A 68 -3.76 15.17 -1.11
C THR A 68 -4.44 14.56 -2.31
N ILE A 69 -5.69 14.09 -2.16
CA ILE A 69 -6.49 13.60 -3.28
C ILE A 69 -6.84 14.79 -4.19
N SER A 70 -6.33 14.78 -5.42
CA SER A 70 -6.50 15.88 -6.37
C SER A 70 -7.74 15.70 -7.26
N GLU A 71 -7.99 14.48 -7.72
CA GLU A 71 -9.12 14.14 -8.58
C GLU A 71 -9.48 12.66 -8.55
N ARG A 72 -10.63 12.33 -9.13
CA ARG A 72 -11.08 10.95 -9.37
C ARG A 72 -11.20 10.73 -10.88
N LYS A 73 -10.55 9.69 -11.39
CA LYS A 73 -10.57 9.31 -12.80
C LYS A 73 -11.07 7.87 -12.94
N GLY A 74 -12.36 7.73 -13.23
CA GLY A 74 -13.04 6.43 -13.24
C GLY A 74 -13.04 5.78 -11.86
N SER A 75 -12.48 4.58 -11.77
CA SER A 75 -12.35 3.81 -10.52
C SER A 75 -11.11 4.17 -9.70
N PHE A 76 -10.27 5.10 -10.18
CA PHE A 76 -9.01 5.48 -9.51
C PHE A 76 -9.10 6.87 -8.90
N TYR A 77 -8.41 7.04 -7.77
CA TYR A 77 -8.10 8.34 -7.18
C TYR A 77 -6.69 8.75 -7.56
N ILE A 78 -6.51 10.02 -7.87
CA ILE A 78 -5.21 10.60 -8.21
C ILE A 78 -4.81 11.49 -7.03
N GLY A 79 -3.62 11.22 -6.50
CA GLY A 79 -3.03 11.98 -5.40
C GLY A 79 -1.88 12.88 -5.86
N THR A 80 -1.38 13.74 -4.97
CA THR A 80 -0.27 14.67 -5.24
C THR A 80 1.10 14.17 -4.78
N SER A 81 1.18 13.00 -4.16
CA SER A 81 2.45 12.41 -3.69
C SER A 81 3.45 12.19 -4.84
N HIS A 82 4.74 12.34 -4.52
CA HIS A 82 5.84 12.00 -5.43
C HIS A 82 6.13 10.50 -5.41
N GLU A 83 5.47 9.80 -6.32
CA GLU A 83 5.63 8.37 -6.55
C GLU A 83 6.93 8.03 -7.30
N GLN A 84 7.46 6.85 -7.01
CA GLN A 84 8.59 6.26 -7.72
C GLN A 84 8.38 4.76 -7.95
N ALA A 85 9.20 4.18 -8.84
CA ALA A 85 9.19 2.75 -9.07
C ALA A 85 9.48 1.99 -7.76
N GLY A 86 8.57 1.07 -7.41
CA GLY A 86 8.60 0.32 -6.16
C GLY A 86 7.52 0.70 -5.14
N ASP A 87 6.80 1.81 -5.36
CA ASP A 87 5.65 2.21 -4.54
C ASP A 87 4.35 1.44 -4.88
N SER A 88 4.37 0.63 -5.95
CA SER A 88 3.21 -0.15 -6.35
C SER A 88 2.81 -1.16 -5.26
N GLY A 89 1.54 -1.11 -4.85
CA GLY A 89 1.00 -1.95 -3.79
C GLY A 89 1.15 -1.36 -2.38
N SER A 90 1.69 -0.14 -2.26
CA SER A 90 1.74 0.61 -0.99
C SER A 90 0.35 0.90 -0.43
N GLY A 91 0.26 0.92 0.90
CA GLY A 91 -0.93 1.38 1.61
C GLY A 91 -1.01 2.91 1.63
N ILE A 92 -2.25 3.42 1.53
CA ILE A 92 -2.61 4.83 1.73
C ILE A 92 -3.46 4.90 3.00
N PHE A 93 -3.17 5.85 3.87
CA PHE A 93 -3.77 6.03 5.19
C PHE A 93 -4.18 7.48 5.38
N ASP A 94 -5.11 7.72 6.31
CA ASP A 94 -5.53 9.04 6.78
C ASP A 94 -4.46 9.72 7.66
#